data_AF-A0A518HAC2-F1
#
_entry.id   AF-A0A518HAC2-F1
#
_cell.length_a   1.000
_cell.length_b   1.000
_cell.length_c   1.000
_cell.angle_alpha   90.00
_cell.angle_beta   90.00
_cell.angle_gamma   90.00
#
_symmetry.space_group_name_H-M   'P 1'
#
loop_
_entity.id
_entity.type
_entity.pdbx_description
1 polymer ?
#
loop_
_entity_poly.entity_id
_entity_poly.type
_entity_poly.pdbx_seq_one_letter_code
_entity_poly.pdbx_strand_id
1 'polypeptide(L)'
;MGVWGEGPMDNDSALDWMANSVESPFAAAIEEALRGYLEGRRAPAEAEAAAALLVDYTLCPGAMRYRHIDLSHEAKERGLWKIGIDAVERMMADIPWLDSWIDPDAKRLVLEDLKAELLQLDQTHQNSG
;
A
#
# COMPACT_ATOMS: atom_id res chain seq x y z
N MET A 1 -30.81 -36.41 7.70
CA MET A 1 -31.09 -34.98 7.49
C MET A 1 -29.85 -34.38 6.86
N GLY A 2 -29.90 -34.07 5.57
CA GLY A 2 -28.74 -33.57 4.84
C GLY A 2 -28.45 -32.13 5.25
N VAL A 3 -27.24 -31.89 5.74
CA VAL A 3 -26.68 -30.56 5.88
C VAL A 3 -26.40 -30.06 4.45
N TRP A 4 -27.41 -29.42 3.86
CA TRP A 4 -27.31 -28.65 2.63
C TRP A 4 -27.54 -27.20 3.05
N GLY A 5 -26.48 -26.39 3.09
CA GLY A 5 -26.65 -24.99 3.47
C GLY A 5 -25.41 -24.11 3.65
N GLU A 6 -24.19 -24.61 3.43
CA GLU A 6 -23.00 -23.75 3.45
C GLU A 6 -22.28 -23.91 2.12
N GLY A 7 -22.47 -22.95 1.22
CA GLY A 7 -21.58 -22.83 0.08
C GLY A 7 -20.18 -22.46 0.57
N PRO A 8 -19.10 -22.76 -0.19
CA PRO A 8 -17.75 -22.29 0.15
C PRO A 8 -17.62 -20.75 0.24
N MET A 9 -18.65 -20.01 -0.17
CA MET A 9 -18.78 -18.56 -0.11
C MET A 9 -19.47 -18.04 1.17
N ASP A 10 -20.07 -18.90 2.00
CA ASP A 10 -20.72 -18.53 3.27
C ASP A 10 -19.73 -18.45 4.45
N ASN A 11 -18.43 -18.62 4.18
CA ASN A 11 -17.40 -18.56 5.22
C ASN A 11 -16.96 -17.12 5.48
N ASP A 12 -17.92 -16.29 5.93
CA ASP A 12 -17.75 -14.92 6.41
C ASP A 12 -16.55 -14.84 7.38
N SER A 13 -16.38 -15.87 8.21
CA SER A 13 -15.28 -15.96 9.19
C SER A 13 -13.87 -15.99 8.58
N ALA A 14 -13.70 -16.52 7.37
CA ALA A 14 -12.39 -16.58 6.72
C ALA A 14 -12.01 -15.24 6.09
N LEU A 15 -12.98 -14.53 5.52
CA LEU A 15 -12.80 -13.18 5.00
C LEU A 15 -12.62 -12.17 6.14
N ASP A 16 -13.42 -12.28 7.20
CA ASP A 16 -13.24 -11.50 8.43
C ASP A 16 -11.89 -11.75 9.07
N TRP A 17 -11.44 -13.01 9.12
CA TRP A 17 -10.11 -13.33 9.63
C TRP A 17 -9.02 -12.70 8.76
N MET A 18 -9.15 -12.74 7.43
CA MET A 18 -8.22 -12.11 6.49
C MET A 18 -8.15 -10.59 6.72
N ALA A 19 -9.30 -9.92 6.73
CA ALA A 19 -9.39 -8.49 6.95
C ALA A 19 -8.77 -8.07 8.28
N ASN A 20 -9.17 -8.73 9.38
CA ASN A 20 -8.77 -8.33 10.73
C ASN A 20 -7.37 -8.79 11.13
N SER A 21 -6.91 -9.94 10.63
CA SER A 21 -5.63 -10.55 11.07
C SER A 21 -4.49 -10.34 10.09
N VAL A 22 -4.79 -9.97 8.83
CA VAL A 22 -3.78 -9.80 7.77
C VAL A 22 -3.84 -8.40 7.19
N GLU A 23 -4.96 -8.00 6.58
CA GLU A 23 -5.04 -6.74 5.82
C GLU A 23 -4.92 -5.52 6.72
N SER A 24 -5.71 -5.43 7.79
CA SER A 24 -5.68 -4.27 8.69
C SER A 24 -4.34 -4.11 9.42
N PRO A 25 -3.73 -5.16 10.00
CA PRO A 25 -2.38 -5.07 10.56
C PRO A 25 -1.32 -4.71 9.52
N PHE A 26 -1.45 -5.21 8.29
CA PHE A 26 -0.52 -4.90 7.21
C PHE A 26 -0.63 -3.44 6.77
N ALA A 27 -1.85 -2.94 6.57
CA ALA A 27 -2.12 -1.54 6.30
C ALA A 27 -1.61 -0.62 7.42
N ALA A 28 -1.77 -1.02 8.69
CA ALA A 28 -1.24 -0.28 9.83
C ALA A 28 0.30 -0.24 9.85
N ALA A 29 0.97 -1.32 9.46
CA ALA A 29 2.42 -1.36 9.35
C ALA A 29 2.94 -0.44 8.22
N ILE A 30 2.24 -0.43 7.08
CA ILE A 30 2.50 0.52 5.97
C ILE A 30 2.32 1.96 6.46
N GLU A 31 1.21 2.24 7.15
CA GLU A 31 0.92 3.56 7.69
C GLU A 31 2.03 4.05 8.65
N GLU A 32 2.45 3.21 9.60
CA GLU A 32 3.49 3.54 10.56
C GLU A 32 4.85 3.80 9.90
N ALA A 33 5.19 3.04 8.85
CA ALA A 33 6.43 3.28 8.10
C ALA A 33 6.38 4.63 7.36
N LEU A 34 5.29 4.92 6.65
CA LEU A 34 5.14 6.16 5.88
C LEU A 34 5.05 7.40 6.79
N ARG A 35 4.17 7.38 7.80
CA ARG A 35 4.05 8.48 8.77
C ARG A 35 5.31 8.65 9.58
N GLY A 36 5.90 7.54 10.04
CA GLY A 36 7.16 7.56 10.78
C GLY A 36 8.27 8.22 9.97
N TYR A 37 8.33 8.02 8.66
CA TYR A 37 9.28 8.72 7.80
C TYR A 37 8.98 10.21 7.66
N LEU A 38 7.71 10.59 7.42
CA LEU A 38 7.30 12.00 7.36
C LEU A 38 7.61 12.77 8.65
N GLU A 39 7.55 12.07 9.79
CA GLU A 39 7.90 12.58 11.12
C GLU A 39 9.40 12.51 11.46
N GLY A 40 10.22 11.92 10.58
CA GLY A 40 11.67 11.77 10.79
C GLY A 40 12.08 10.66 11.77
N ARG A 41 11.16 9.75 12.11
CA ARG A 41 11.38 8.58 12.98
C ARG A 41 11.85 7.32 12.23
N ARG A 42 11.68 7.27 10.91
CA ARG A 42 12.01 6.12 10.05
C ARG A 42 12.92 6.51 8.89
N ALA A 43 13.63 5.53 8.35
CA ALA A 43 14.50 5.75 7.20
C ALA A 43 13.71 5.86 5.88
N PRO A 44 14.21 6.62 4.88
CA PRO A 44 13.59 6.72 3.56
C PRO A 44 13.32 5.36 2.90
N ALA A 45 14.26 4.41 3.04
CA ALA A 45 14.13 3.07 2.47
C ALA A 45 12.95 2.26 3.02
N GLU A 46 12.59 2.46 4.30
CA GLU A 46 11.41 1.81 4.91
C GLU A 46 10.12 2.38 4.32
N ALA A 47 10.07 3.70 4.13
CA ALA A 47 8.92 4.37 3.52
C ALA A 47 8.75 4.04 2.04
N GLU A 48 9.84 3.95 1.29
CA GLU A 48 9.80 3.54 -0.12
C GLU A 48 9.24 2.12 -0.26
N ALA A 49 9.74 1.17 0.53
CA ALA A 49 9.24 -0.19 0.53
C ALA A 49 7.75 -0.26 0.90
N ALA A 50 7.33 0.51 1.91
CA ALA A 50 5.92 0.60 2.31
C ALA A 50 5.03 1.18 1.19
N ALA A 51 5.50 2.22 0.49
CA ALA A 51 4.77 2.81 -0.63
C ALA A 51 4.65 1.84 -1.81
N ALA A 52 5.72 1.12 -2.16
CA ALA A 52 5.69 0.11 -3.22
C ALA A 52 4.73 -1.05 -2.88
N LEU A 53 4.80 -1.56 -1.64
CA LEU A 53 3.88 -2.59 -1.16
C LEU A 53 2.42 -2.12 -1.18
N LEU A 54 2.17 -0.86 -0.79
CA LEU A 54 0.83 -0.30 -0.86
C LEU A 54 0.28 -0.42 -2.29
N VAL A 55 1.05 -0.01 -3.29
CA VAL A 55 0.65 -0.08 -4.70
C VAL A 55 0.47 -1.52 -5.18
N ASP A 56 1.42 -2.42 -4.91
CA ASP A 56 1.35 -3.82 -5.35
C ASP A 56 0.07 -4.51 -4.84
N TYR A 57 -0.28 -4.28 -3.57
CA TYR A 57 -1.45 -4.89 -2.93
C TYR A 57 -2.75 -4.08 -3.12
N THR A 58 -2.74 -3.02 -3.92
CA THR A 58 -3.98 -2.32 -4.38
C THR A 58 -4.22 -2.45 -5.88
N LEU A 59 -3.21 -2.31 -6.74
CA LEU A 59 -3.39 -2.34 -8.21
C LEU A 59 -3.54 -3.75 -8.76
N CYS A 60 -2.81 -4.71 -8.22
CA CYS A 60 -2.74 -6.04 -8.81
C CYS A 60 -2.39 -7.07 -7.73
N PRO A 61 -3.35 -7.56 -6.92
CA PRO A 61 -3.10 -8.77 -6.15
C PRO A 61 -2.65 -9.82 -7.18
N GLY A 62 -1.42 -10.35 -7.16
CA GLY A 62 -0.83 -11.05 -8.32
C GLY A 62 -1.60 -12.31 -8.76
N ALA A 63 -1.52 -12.74 -10.03
CA ALA A 63 -2.33 -13.82 -10.64
C ALA A 63 -2.02 -15.27 -10.14
N MET A 64 -2.00 -15.50 -8.83
CA MET A 64 -1.78 -16.82 -8.21
C MET A 64 -2.93 -17.23 -7.29
N ARG A 65 -2.98 -18.54 -6.97
CA ARG A 65 -4.11 -19.29 -6.36
C ARG A 65 -4.64 -18.80 -5.00
N TYR A 66 -4.00 -17.80 -4.38
CA TYR A 66 -4.34 -17.27 -3.05
C TYR A 66 -4.55 -15.74 -3.04
N ARG A 67 -4.91 -15.13 -4.18
CA ARG A 67 -5.32 -13.72 -4.30
C ARG A 67 -6.46 -13.40 -3.34
N HIS A 68 -6.18 -12.90 -2.14
CA HIS A 68 -7.20 -12.21 -1.36
C HIS A 68 -6.69 -11.05 -0.51
N ILE A 69 -5.38 -10.81 -0.38
CA ILE A 69 -4.92 -9.60 0.31
C ILE A 69 -5.14 -8.43 -0.64
N ASP A 70 -6.20 -7.68 -0.38
CA ASP A 70 -6.55 -6.45 -1.08
C ASP A 70 -6.55 -5.31 -0.06
N LEU A 71 -5.57 -4.42 -0.16
CA LEU A 71 -5.45 -3.30 0.76
C LEU A 71 -6.33 -2.10 0.36
N SER A 72 -7.12 -2.17 -0.72
CA SER A 72 -7.90 -1.03 -1.24
C SER A 72 -8.87 -0.45 -0.21
N HIS A 73 -9.55 -1.31 0.55
CA HIS A 73 -10.48 -0.84 1.58
C HIS A 73 -9.75 -0.13 2.73
N GLU A 74 -8.75 -0.80 3.32
CA GLU A 74 -7.94 -0.24 4.40
C GLU A 74 -7.18 1.02 3.99
N ALA A 75 -6.65 1.04 2.76
CA ALA A 75 -5.95 2.19 2.20
C ALA A 75 -6.86 3.41 2.07
N LYS A 76 -8.12 3.20 1.65
CA LYS A 76 -9.12 4.26 1.59
C LYS A 76 -9.48 4.79 2.98
N GLU A 77 -9.82 3.90 3.92
CA GLU A 77 -10.23 4.27 5.29
C GLU A 77 -9.14 5.07 6.03
N ARG A 78 -7.87 4.68 5.83
CA ARG A 78 -6.71 5.32 6.49
C ARG A 78 -6.08 6.46 5.68
N GLY A 79 -6.56 6.70 4.45
CA GLY A 79 -5.97 7.71 3.54
C GLY A 79 -4.52 7.41 3.14
N LEU A 80 -4.16 6.13 3.01
CA LEU A 80 -2.78 5.69 2.80
C LEU A 80 -2.19 6.17 1.48
N TRP A 81 -2.98 6.27 0.41
CA TRP A 81 -2.46 6.74 -0.89
C TRP A 81 -1.93 8.17 -0.78
N LYS A 82 -2.67 9.07 -0.13
CA LYS A 82 -2.23 10.44 0.10
C LYS A 82 -0.95 10.49 0.95
N ILE A 83 -0.91 9.72 2.04
CA ILE A 83 0.27 9.64 2.92
C ILE A 83 1.48 9.11 2.14
N GLY A 84 1.28 8.10 1.28
CA GLY A 84 2.29 7.56 0.38
C GLY A 84 2.81 8.60 -0.61
N ILE A 85 1.92 9.37 -1.24
CA ILE A 85 2.30 10.47 -2.15
C ILE A 85 3.16 11.50 -1.42
N ASP A 86 2.72 11.96 -0.24
CA ASP A 86 3.46 12.94 0.56
C ASP A 86 4.85 12.40 0.95
N ALA A 87 4.96 11.11 1.31
CA ALA A 87 6.22 10.46 1.63
C ALA A 87 7.17 10.40 0.43
N VAL A 88 6.66 10.00 -0.75
CA VAL A 88 7.45 9.94 -1.98
C VAL A 88 7.90 11.34 -2.42
N GLU A 89 7.03 12.35 -2.35
CA GLU A 89 7.41 13.74 -2.61
C GLU A 89 8.52 14.24 -1.69
N ARG A 90 8.45 13.89 -0.40
CA ARG A 90 9.51 14.22 0.56
C ARG A 90 10.82 13.51 0.22
N MET A 91 10.78 12.24 -0.17
CA MET A 91 11.97 11.50 -0.64
C MET A 91 12.57 12.15 -1.90
N MET A 92 11.74 12.56 -2.85
CA MET A 92 12.20 13.24 -4.07
C MET A 92 12.85 14.61 -3.81
N ALA A 93 12.50 15.24 -2.68
CA ALA A 93 13.09 16.49 -2.20
C ALA A 93 14.32 16.29 -1.31
N ASP A 94 14.59 15.07 -0.84
CA ASP A 94 15.78 14.74 -0.04
C ASP A 94 16.99 14.51 -0.97
N ILE A 95 17.58 15.63 -1.40
CA ILE A 95 18.75 15.63 -2.30
C ILE A 95 19.94 14.85 -1.71
N PRO A 96 20.34 15.01 -0.43
CA PRO A 96 21.42 14.21 0.15
C PRO A 96 21.19 12.71 0.08
N TRP A 97 19.97 12.25 0.32
CA TRP A 97 19.66 10.82 0.21
C TRP A 97 19.66 10.34 -1.24
N LEU A 98 19.07 11.09 -2.17
CA LEU A 98 19.08 10.74 -3.59
C LEU A 98 20.49 10.66 -4.17
N ASP A 99 21.33 11.64 -3.87
CA ASP A 99 22.72 11.72 -4.35
C ASP A 99 23.60 10.59 -3.78
N SER A 100 23.14 9.88 -2.75
CA SER A 100 23.86 8.73 -2.19
C SER A 100 23.71 7.45 -3.01
N TRP A 101 22.76 7.40 -3.95
CA TRP A 101 22.56 6.25 -4.83
C TRP A 101 23.58 6.22 -5.97
N ILE A 102 23.86 5.00 -6.47
CA ILE A 102 24.78 4.79 -7.60
C ILE A 102 24.31 5.55 -8.86
N ASP A 103 23.00 5.61 -9.07
CA ASP A 103 22.35 6.35 -10.15
C ASP A 103 21.15 7.15 -9.58
N PRO A 104 21.37 8.41 -9.17
CA PRO A 104 20.33 9.25 -8.59
C PRO A 104 19.18 9.56 -9.56
N ASP A 105 19.47 9.67 -10.85
CA ASP A 105 18.46 9.97 -11.88
C ASP A 105 17.54 8.77 -12.10
N ALA A 106 18.10 7.56 -12.23
CA ALA A 106 17.30 6.34 -12.29
C ALA A 106 16.45 6.16 -11.02
N LYS A 107 16.99 6.49 -9.85
CA LYS A 107 16.24 6.45 -8.59
C LYS A 107 15.07 7.43 -8.58
N ARG A 108 15.28 8.65 -9.08
CA ARG A 108 14.21 9.66 -9.20
C ARG A 108 13.10 9.20 -10.12
N LEU A 109 13.42 8.60 -11.27
CA LEU A 109 12.43 8.04 -12.20
C LEU A 109 11.56 6.96 -11.53
N VAL A 110 12.17 6.05 -10.75
CA VAL A 110 11.41 5.03 -9.99
C VAL A 110 10.44 5.67 -9.00
N LEU A 111 10.85 6.74 -8.31
CA LEU A 111 9.98 7.47 -7.39
C LEU A 111 8.87 8.25 -8.11
N GLU A 112 9.14 8.77 -9.31
CA GLU A 112 8.13 9.42 -10.16
C GLU A 112 7.06 8.43 -10.63
N ASP A 113 7.49 7.25 -11.08
CA ASP A 113 6.58 6.16 -11.47
C ASP A 113 5.73 5.70 -10.28
N LEU A 114 6.35 5.45 -9.12
CA LEU A 114 5.64 5.08 -7.90
C LEU A 114 4.62 6.13 -7.46
N LYS A 115 4.99 7.42 -7.54
CA LYS A 115 4.08 8.53 -7.25
C LYS A 115 2.91 8.57 -8.23
N ALA A 116 3.15 8.33 -9.52
CA ALA A 116 2.11 8.32 -10.53
C ALA A 116 1.08 7.20 -10.28
N GLU A 117 1.55 6.00 -9.90
CA GLU A 117 0.69 4.88 -9.53
C GLU A 117 -0.18 5.18 -8.30
N LEU A 118 0.41 5.78 -7.25
CA LEU A 118 -0.33 6.21 -6.06
C LEU A 118 -1.39 7.29 -6.37
N LEU A 119 -1.06 8.25 -7.25
CA LEU A 119 -2.01 9.28 -7.69
C LEU A 119 -3.18 8.67 -8.48
N GLN A 120 -2.90 7.68 -9.34
CA GLN A 120 -3.93 6.98 -10.09
C GLN A 120 -4.88 6.22 -9.16
N LEU A 121 -4.35 5.55 -8.13
CA LEU A 121 -5.13 4.87 -7.11
C LEU A 121 -6.04 5.84 -6.34
N ASP A 122 -5.48 6.94 -5.82
CA ASP A 122 -6.24 7.94 -5.08
C ASP A 122 -7.41 8.52 -5.92
N GLN A 123 -7.16 8.84 -7.18
CA GLN A 123 -8.18 9.36 -8.09
C GLN A 123 -9.27 8.32 -8.42
N THR A 124 -8.88 7.07 -8.67
CA THR A 124 -9.82 5.99 -9.04
C THR A 124 -10.80 5.71 -7.90
N HIS A 125 -10.33 5.74 -6.66
CA HIS A 125 -11.15 5.43 -5.48
C HIS A 125 -11.90 6.64 -4.90
N GLN A 126 -11.49 7.88 -5.21
CA GLN A 126 -12.30 9.09 -4.95
C GLN A 126 -13.52 9.19 -5.89
N ASN A 127 -13.41 8.72 -7.13
CA ASN A 127 -14.51 8.74 -8.12
C ASN A 127 -15.51 7.57 -8.00
N SER A 128 -15.23 6.59 -7.14
CA SER A 128 -16.04 5.37 -6.96
C SER A 128 -16.96 5.41 -5.72
N GLY A 129 -17.17 6.58 -5.12
CA GLY A 129 -18.09 6.81 -3.99
C GLY A 129 -19.35 7.56 -4.42
#